data_AF-W8RGI9-F1
#
_entry.id   AF-W8RGI9-F1
#
_cell.length_a   1.000
_cell.length_b   1.000
_cell.length_c   1.000
_cell.angle_alpha   90.00
_cell.angle_beta   90.00
_cell.angle_gamma   90.00
#
_symmetry.space_group_name_H-M   'P 1'
#
loop_
_entity.id
_entity.type
_entity.pdbx_description
1 polymer ?
#
loop_
_entity_poly.entity_id
_entity_poly.type
_entity_poly.pdbx_seq_one_letter_code
_entity_poly.pdbx_strand_id
1 'polypeptide(L)'
;MSKAVKPDAEQPYFDTPAHIPSGSSHQIPHSHRLVYRDHEVIVHITGYEYETYGETLWAVGAEVVQNLEIVVPVSVDQTQHYRSFDEALQRGCEMGRKLVDSL
;
A
#
# COMPACT_ATOMS: atom_id res chain seq x y z
N MET A 1 22.86 -12.98 9.06
CA MET A 1 21.83 -12.05 9.57
C MET A 1 22.06 -10.75 8.83
N SER A 2 21.18 -10.14 8.05
CA SER A 2 19.71 -10.14 7.94
C SER A 2 19.30 -10.45 6.49
N LYS A 3 18.26 -11.27 6.28
CA LYS A 3 17.65 -11.39 4.95
C LYS A 3 16.84 -10.13 4.74
N ALA A 4 17.25 -9.27 3.81
CA ALA A 4 16.35 -8.28 3.24
C ALA A 4 15.21 -9.07 2.59
N VAL A 5 14.10 -9.21 3.32
CA VAL A 5 12.90 -9.89 2.85
C VAL A 5 12.36 -9.01 1.74
N LYS A 6 12.54 -9.45 0.50
CA LYS A 6 11.76 -8.94 -0.62
C LYS A 6 10.30 -9.21 -0.26
N PRO A 7 9.41 -8.21 -0.27
CA PRO A 7 8.02 -8.42 0.04
C PRO A 7 7.41 -9.44 -0.94
N ASP A 8 7.27 -10.68 -0.47
CA ASP A 8 6.57 -11.75 -1.19
C ASP A 8 5.08 -11.45 -1.00
N ALA A 9 4.36 -11.16 -2.08
CA ALA A 9 2.97 -10.73 -2.03
C ALA A 9 2.03 -11.94 -1.82
N GLU A 10 2.31 -12.76 -0.79
CA GLU A 10 1.39 -13.79 -0.30
C GLU A 10 0.46 -13.24 0.79
N GLN A 11 0.80 -12.10 1.41
CA GLN A 11 0.01 -11.44 2.45
C GLN A 11 -0.01 -9.91 2.29
N PRO A 12 -1.10 -9.22 2.70
CA PRO A 12 -1.13 -7.76 2.79
C PRO A 12 -0.02 -7.21 3.71
N TYR A 13 0.49 -6.03 3.38
CA TYR A 13 1.54 -5.33 4.14
C TYR A 13 1.00 -4.57 5.35
N PHE A 14 -0.32 -4.46 5.49
CA PHE A 14 -0.98 -3.74 6.56
C PHE A 14 -2.32 -4.40 6.90
N ASP A 15 -2.77 -4.19 8.14
CA ASP A 15 -4.08 -4.64 8.60
C ASP A 15 -5.21 -3.95 7.84
N THR A 16 -6.33 -4.66 7.67
CA THR A 16 -7.52 -4.12 6.98
C THR A 16 -7.99 -2.81 7.64
N PRO A 17 -7.98 -1.67 6.92
CA PRO A 17 -8.40 -0.40 7.50
C PRO A 17 -9.88 -0.39 7.89
N ALA A 18 -10.23 0.40 8.91
CA ALA A 18 -11.59 0.44 9.46
C ALA A 18 -12.67 0.92 8.46
N HIS A 19 -12.29 1.65 7.41
CA HIS A 19 -13.18 2.13 6.36
C HIS A 19 -13.42 1.10 5.24
N ILE A 20 -12.74 -0.05 5.27
CA ILE A 20 -13.03 -1.20 4.42
C ILE A 20 -14.17 -2.00 5.09
N PRO A 21 -15.33 -2.18 4.43
CA PRO A 21 -16.42 -2.97 4.97
C PRO A 21 -16.00 -4.39 5.31
N SER A 22 -16.54 -4.99 6.38
CA SER A 22 -16.32 -6.41 6.64
C SER A 22 -16.93 -7.30 5.55
N GLY A 23 -16.41 -8.52 5.41
CA GLY A 23 -17.02 -9.54 4.54
C GLY A 23 -16.44 -9.64 3.13
N SER A 24 -15.19 -9.20 2.93
CA SER A 24 -14.48 -9.51 1.69
C SER A 24 -14.27 -11.03 1.58
N SER A 25 -14.48 -11.60 0.40
CA SER A 25 -14.26 -13.02 0.13
C SER A 25 -12.78 -13.32 -0.10
N HIS A 26 -12.04 -12.36 -0.65
CA HIS A 26 -10.63 -12.51 -1.00
C HIS A 26 -9.87 -11.19 -0.86
N GLN A 27 -8.56 -11.29 -0.68
CA GLN A 27 -7.64 -10.14 -0.62
C GLN A 27 -6.54 -10.29 -1.67
N ILE A 28 -6.28 -9.23 -2.42
CA ILE A 28 -5.31 -9.21 -3.53
C ILE A 28 -4.23 -8.18 -3.21
N PRO A 29 -3.08 -8.61 -2.66
CA PRO A 29 -1.97 -7.70 -2.36
C PRO A 29 -1.19 -7.35 -3.64
N HIS A 30 -0.84 -6.07 -3.76
CA HIS A 30 0.03 -5.53 -4.80
C HIS A 30 1.05 -4.57 -4.19
N SER A 31 2.19 -4.43 -4.86
CA SER A 31 3.15 -3.38 -4.53
C SER A 31 3.63 -2.67 -5.80
N HIS A 32 3.91 -1.37 -5.66
CA HIS A 32 4.51 -0.55 -6.69
C HIS A 32 5.69 0.21 -6.11
N ARG A 33 6.81 0.25 -6.84
CA ARG A 33 8.02 0.96 -6.40
C ARG A 33 8.29 2.14 -7.32
N LEU A 34 8.61 3.28 -6.72
CA LEU A 34 9.09 4.46 -7.43
C LEU A 34 10.27 5.08 -6.68
N VAL A 35 11.11 5.84 -7.39
CA VAL A 35 12.23 6.59 -6.80
C VAL A 35 11.86 8.07 -6.78
N TYR A 36 12.07 8.73 -5.64
CA TYR A 36 11.85 10.16 -5.48
C TYR A 36 12.93 10.76 -4.57
N ARG A 37 13.67 11.77 -5.07
CA ARG A 37 14.77 12.45 -4.35
C ARG A 37 15.74 11.49 -3.67
N ASP A 38 16.26 10.51 -4.43
CA ASP A 38 17.20 9.48 -3.96
C ASP A 38 16.67 8.57 -2.83
N HIS A 39 15.35 8.53 -2.64
CA HIS A 39 14.67 7.57 -1.77
C HIS A 39 13.82 6.61 -2.61
N GLU A 40 13.80 5.34 -2.22
CA GLU A 40 12.82 4.39 -2.75
C GLU A 40 11.52 4.55 -1.97
N VAL A 41 10.41 4.69 -2.69
CA VAL A 41 9.06 4.65 -2.12
C VAL A 41 8.42 3.35 -2.56
N ILE A 42 7.91 2.58 -1.60
CA ILE A 42 7.14 1.36 -1.86
C ILE A 42 5.68 1.66 -1.49
N VAL A 43 4.83 1.58 -2.49
CA VAL A 43 3.38 1.72 -2.37
C VAL A 43 2.79 0.33 -2.25
N HIS A 44 2.10 0.09 -1.15
CA HIS A 44 1.39 -1.15 -0.85
C HIS A 44 -0.08 -0.96 -1.13
N ILE A 45 -0.69 -1.81 -1.94
CA ILE A 45 -2.10 -1.74 -2.31
C ILE A 45 -2.72 -3.09 -2.00
N THR A 46 -3.89 -3.11 -1.37
CA THR A 46 -4.64 -4.35 -1.13
C THR A 46 -6.05 -4.19 -1.65
N GLY A 47 -6.42 -5.05 -2.60
CA GLY A 47 -7.79 -5.19 -3.07
C GLY A 47 -8.58 -6.11 -2.17
N TYR A 48 -9.81 -5.74 -1.86
CA TYR A 48 -10.79 -6.50 -1.07
C TYR A 48 -11.95 -6.82 -1.99
N GLU A 49 -12.06 -8.08 -2.40
CA GLU A 49 -13.12 -8.52 -3.32
C GLU A 49 -14.39 -8.87 -2.55
N TYR A 50 -15.53 -8.42 -3.07
CA TYR A 50 -16.85 -8.76 -2.55
C TYR A 50 -17.67 -9.40 -3.65
N GLU A 51 -17.65 -10.74 -3.72
CA GLU A 51 -18.42 -11.51 -4.70
C GLU A 51 -19.91 -11.17 -4.72
N THR A 52 -20.49 -10.87 -3.56
CA THR A 52 -21.92 -10.49 -3.45
C THR A 52 -22.27 -9.24 -4.26
N TYR A 53 -21.33 -8.32 -4.42
CA TYR A 53 -21.53 -7.07 -5.13
C TYR A 53 -20.83 -7.05 -6.50
N GLY A 54 -19.94 -8.01 -6.77
CA GLY A 54 -19.12 -8.01 -7.98
C GLY A 54 -18.13 -6.83 -8.03
N GLU A 55 -17.70 -6.35 -6.86
CA GLU A 55 -16.86 -5.16 -6.72
C GLU A 55 -15.59 -5.46 -5.92
N THR A 56 -14.52 -4.71 -6.21
CA THR A 56 -13.27 -4.73 -5.46
C THR A 56 -13.01 -3.34 -4.91
N LEU A 57 -12.81 -3.25 -3.60
CA LEU A 57 -12.42 -2.01 -2.93
C LEU A 57 -10.94 -2.05 -2.62
N TRP A 58 -10.25 -0.93 -2.74
CA TRP A 58 -8.80 -0.86 -2.63
C TRP A 58 -8.38 0.00 -1.44
N ALA A 59 -7.49 -0.53 -0.60
CA ALA A 59 -6.77 0.25 0.40
C ALA A 59 -5.31 0.44 -0.03
N VAL A 60 -4.69 1.51 0.47
CA VAL A 60 -3.31 1.86 0.11
C VAL A 60 -2.51 2.35 1.30
N GLY A 61 -1.23 2.02 1.31
CA GLY A 61 -0.23 2.63 2.17
C GLY A 61 1.08 2.86 1.42
N ALA A 62 1.95 3.69 1.97
CA ALA A 62 3.28 3.94 1.42
C ALA A 62 4.34 3.91 2.52
N GLU A 63 5.51 3.37 2.21
CA GLU A 63 6.70 3.41 3.05
C GLU A 63 7.89 4.00 2.26
N VAL A 64 8.90 4.46 2.99
CA VAL A 64 10.13 5.01 2.41
C VAL A 64 11.32 4.14 2.83
N VAL A 65 12.12 3.74 1.85
CA VAL A 65 13.30 2.90 1.98
C VAL A 65 14.51 3.64 1.42
N GLN A 66 15.64 3.54 2.11
CA GLN A 66 16.93 4.01 1.63
C GLN A 66 18.01 3.00 2.02
N ASN A 67 18.91 2.66 1.11
CA ASN A 67 20.01 1.72 1.36
C ASN A 67 19.55 0.36 1.96
N LEU A 68 18.40 -0.14 1.51
CA LEU A 68 17.75 -1.37 2.01
C LEU A 68 17.19 -1.28 3.44
N GLU A 69 17.13 -0.09 4.03
CA GLU A 69 16.55 0.18 5.34
C GLU A 69 15.26 0.97 5.24
N ILE A 70 14.27 0.61 6.05
CA ILE A 70 13.01 1.38 6.16
C ILE A 70 13.30 2.64 6.96
N VAL A 71 13.22 3.79 6.29
CA VAL A 71 13.40 5.13 6.90
C VAL A 71 12.08 5.67 7.43
N VAL A 72 10.99 5.41 6.71
CA VAL A 72 9.63 5.71 7.16
C VAL A 72 8.80 4.44 7.03
N PRO A 73 8.22 3.92 8.13
CA PRO A 73 7.36 2.73 8.09
C PRO A 73 6.09 3.00 7.29
N VAL A 74 5.39 1.94 6.90
CA VAL A 74 4.15 2.05 6.12
C VAL A 74 3.13 2.98 6.80
N SER A 75 2.75 4.03 6.07
CA SER A 75 1.65 4.92 6.41
C SER A 75 0.45 4.59 5.52
N VAL A 76 -0.61 4.08 6.12
CA VAL A 76 -1.84 3.66 5.43
C VAL A 76 -2.83 4.83 5.35
N ASP A 77 -3.52 4.99 4.22
CA ASP A 77 -4.64 5.93 4.12
C ASP A 77 -5.81 5.38 4.94
N GLN A 78 -6.12 6.02 6.06
CA GLN A 78 -7.19 5.60 6.96
C GLN A 78 -8.55 6.24 6.62
N THR A 79 -8.61 7.11 5.61
CA THR A 79 -9.76 8.00 5.39
C THR A 79 -10.76 7.49 4.36
N GLN A 80 -10.32 6.71 3.38
CA GLN A 80 -11.16 6.24 2.29
C GLN A 80 -10.59 5.00 1.61
N HIS A 81 -11.49 4.23 1.00
CA HIS A 81 -11.14 3.18 0.05
C HIS A 81 -11.38 3.67 -1.38
N TYR A 82 -10.71 3.04 -2.34
CA TYR A 82 -10.79 3.39 -3.75
C TYR A 82 -11.57 2.33 -4.53
N ARG A 83 -12.23 2.75 -5.61
CA ARG A 83 -12.96 1.83 -6.50
C ARG A 83 -12.12 1.34 -7.68
N SER A 84 -10.94 1.93 -7.86
CA SER A 84 -10.00 1.58 -8.92
C SER A 84 -8.61 1.37 -8.33
N PHE A 85 -7.90 0.37 -8.85
CA PHE A 85 -6.48 0.16 -8.57
C PHE A 85 -5.65 1.39 -8.94
N ASP A 86 -5.93 2.03 -10.08
CA ASP A 86 -5.16 3.18 -10.57
C ASP A 86 -5.33 4.41 -9.65
N GLU A 87 -6.53 4.62 -9.11
CA GLU A 87 -6.78 5.68 -8.12
C GLU A 87 -6.01 5.43 -6.81
N ALA A 88 -6.05 4.18 -6.32
CA ALA A 88 -5.29 3.77 -5.14
C ALA A 88 -3.78 3.94 -5.38
N LEU A 89 -3.28 3.55 -6.55
CA LEU A 89 -1.88 3.70 -6.93
C LEU A 89 -1.46 5.16 -7.01
N GLN A 90 -2.24 6.01 -7.67
CA GLN A 90 -1.94 7.44 -7.75
C GLN A 90 -1.87 8.04 -6.34
N ARG A 91 -2.85 7.73 -5.49
CA ARG A 91 -2.86 8.18 -4.10
C ARG A 91 -1.60 7.73 -3.36
N GLY A 92 -1.26 6.45 -3.45
CA GLY A 92 -0.08 5.90 -2.77
C GLY A 92 1.21 6.57 -3.22
N CYS A 93 1.34 6.88 -4.51
CA CYS A 93 2.47 7.65 -5.02
C CYS A 93 2.53 9.06 -4.43
N GLU A 94 1.40 9.76 -4.33
CA GLU A 94 1.31 11.09 -3.72
C GLU A 94 1.65 11.05 -2.22
N MET A 95 1.14 10.05 -1.50
CA MET A 95 1.46 9.83 -0.10
C MET A 95 2.96 9.61 0.09
N GLY A 96 3.56 8.70 -0.68
CA GLY A 96 4.98 8.39 -0.57
C GLY A 96 5.88 9.58 -0.88
N ARG A 97 5.55 10.40 -1.89
CA ARG A 97 6.27 11.66 -2.15
C ARG A 97 6.18 12.63 -0.97
N LYS A 98 5.00 12.78 -0.36
CA LYS A 98 4.82 13.63 0.84
C LYS A 98 5.60 13.12 2.04
N LEU A 99 5.72 11.80 2.21
CA LEU A 99 6.57 11.22 3.26
C LEU A 99 8.02 11.61 3.05
N VAL A 100 8.54 11.46 1.83
CA VAL A 100 9.91 11.88 1.48
C VAL A 100 10.10 13.40 1.63
N ASP A 101 9.12 14.22 1.25
CA ASP A 101 9.17 15.68 1.44
C ASP A 101 9.20 16.10 2.93
N SER A 102 8.82 15.21 3.84
CA SER A 102 8.76 15.45 5.28
C SER A 102 9.97 14.87 6.05
N LEU A 103 10.93 14.27 5.33
CA LEU A 103 12.23 13.82 5.87
C LEU A 103 13.21 14.99 6.00
#